data_AF-A0A0P9BXH2-F1
#
_entry.id   AF-A0A0P9BXH2-F1
#
_cell.length_a   1.000
_cell.length_b   1.000
_cell.length_c   1.000
_cell.angle_alpha   90.00
_cell.angle_beta   90.00
_cell.angle_gamma   90.00
#
_symmetry.space_group_name_H-M   'P 1'
#
loop_
_entity.id
_entity.type
_entity.pdbx_description
1 polymer ?
#
loop_
_entity_poly.entity_id
_entity_poly.type
_entity_poly.pdbx_seq_one_letter_code
_entity_poly.pdbx_strand_id
1 'polypeptide(L)'
;MWFEILPGAVIITTLLSVPIYAMYGLDKLAIGNAFRRNMDERFSRVMYQRDFRLTNNPYQMNGLEEIPEEEEKKEEEQQDFDVGDDPELLKKRKAEEKQRKKEEAKRKKAAGE
;
A
#
# COMPACT_ATOMS: atom_id res chain seq x y z
N MET A 1 -41.13 4.01 -52.51
CA MET A 1 -41.46 2.68 -51.93
C MET A 1 -41.03 2.66 -50.47
N TRP A 2 -41.69 1.93 -49.58
CA TRP A 2 -41.44 2.01 -48.13
C TRP A 2 -39.98 1.71 -47.73
N PHE A 3 -39.23 0.97 -48.55
CA PHE A 3 -37.82 0.65 -48.31
C PHE A 3 -36.85 1.83 -48.51
N GLU A 4 -37.27 2.93 -49.12
CA GLU A 4 -36.41 4.11 -49.33
C GLU A 4 -36.02 4.78 -48.00
N ILE A 5 -36.70 4.44 -46.90
CA ILE A 5 -36.30 4.85 -45.54
C ILE A 5 -35.12 4.05 -45.00
N LEU A 6 -34.86 2.84 -45.53
CA LEU A 6 -33.84 1.93 -45.00
C LEU A 6 -32.43 2.52 -45.06
N PRO A 7 -31.97 3.18 -46.15
CA PRO A 7 -30.65 3.81 -46.16
C PRO A 7 -30.48 4.84 -45.05
N GLY A 8 -31.49 5.69 -44.82
CA GLY A 8 -31.46 6.68 -43.74
C GLY A 8 -31.44 6.03 -42.36
N ALA A 9 -32.29 5.02 -42.14
CA ALA A 9 -32.32 4.26 -40.89
C ALA A 9 -31.00 3.53 -40.61
N VAL A 10 -30.35 2.97 -41.64
CA VAL A 10 -29.05 2.30 -41.52
C VAL A 10 -27.96 3.30 -41.15
N ILE A 11 -27.93 4.48 -41.76
CA ILE A 11 -26.95 5.53 -41.42
C ILE A 11 -27.13 5.96 -39.95
N ILE A 12 -28.37 6.20 -39.51
CA ILE A 12 -28.64 6.63 -38.14
C ILE A 12 -28.23 5.55 -37.12
N THR A 13 -28.62 4.29 -37.37
CA THR A 13 -28.31 3.18 -36.45
C THR A 13 -26.83 2.85 -36.40
N THR A 14 -26.12 2.93 -37.53
CA THR A 14 -24.66 2.76 -37.55
C THR A 14 -23.97 3.89 -36.79
N LEU A 15 -24.32 5.15 -37.06
CA LEU A 15 -23.72 6.28 -36.34
C LEU A 15 -24.03 6.30 -34.84
N LEU A 16 -25.19 5.80 -34.40
CA LEU A 16 -25.51 5.68 -32.97
C LEU A 16 -24.81 4.49 -32.31
N SER A 17 -24.61 3.38 -33.02
CA SER A 17 -23.97 2.19 -32.45
C SER A 17 -22.45 2.30 -32.38
N VAL A 18 -21.81 2.97 -33.35
CA VAL A 18 -20.35 3.10 -33.42
C VAL A 18 -19.73 3.67 -32.15
N PRO A 19 -20.22 4.79 -31.54
CA PRO A 19 -19.65 5.33 -30.32
C PRO A 19 -19.68 4.36 -29.13
N ILE A 20 -20.71 3.53 -29.04
CA ILE A 20 -20.88 2.57 -27.93
C ILE A 20 -19.77 1.51 -27.99
N TYR A 21 -19.55 0.93 -29.18
CA TYR A 21 -18.51 -0.09 -29.37
C TYR A 21 -17.10 0.50 -29.40
N ALA A 22 -16.94 1.72 -29.94
CA ALA A 22 -15.67 2.41 -29.94
C ALA A 22 -15.19 2.71 -28.50
N MET A 23 -16.10 3.17 -27.63
CA MET A 23 -15.76 3.44 -26.23
C MET A 23 -15.32 2.18 -25.48
N TYR A 24 -15.93 1.02 -25.73
CA TYR A 24 -15.47 -0.25 -25.17
C TYR A 24 -14.00 -0.55 -25.51
N GLY A 25 -13.61 -0.32 -26.77
CA GLY A 25 -12.23 -0.51 -27.22
C GLY A 25 -11.28 0.53 -26.63
N LEU A 26 -11.68 1.80 -26.62
CA LEU A 26 -10.89 2.91 -26.07
C LEU A 26 -10.63 2.73 -24.56
N ASP A 27 -11.66 2.39 -23.78
CA ASP A 27 -11.53 2.18 -22.34
C ASP A 27 -10.57 1.01 -22.04
N LYS A 28 -10.68 -0.07 -22.81
CA LYS A 28 -9.77 -1.22 -22.68
C LYS A 28 -8.30 -0.86 -22.96
N LEU A 29 -8.06 0.04 -23.91
CA LEU A 29 -6.70 0.50 -24.25
C LEU A 29 -6.16 1.53 -23.25
N ALA A 30 -6.98 2.47 -22.79
CA ALA A 30 -6.55 3.55 -21.91
C ALA A 30 -6.40 3.12 -20.45
N ILE A 31 -7.29 2.24 -19.98
CA ILE A 31 -7.46 1.92 -18.56
C ILE A 31 -7.06 0.45 -18.27
N GLY A 32 -6.97 -0.39 -19.29
CA GLY A 32 -6.73 -1.83 -19.16
C GLY A 32 -7.98 -2.63 -18.81
N ASN A 33 -9.13 -1.98 -18.63
CA ASN A 33 -10.42 -2.62 -18.44
C ASN A 33 -11.50 -1.96 -19.31
N ALA A 34 -12.38 -2.77 -19.89
CA ALA A 34 -13.38 -2.28 -20.83
C ALA A 34 -14.58 -1.58 -20.16
N PHE A 35 -14.76 -1.80 -18.85
CA PHE A 35 -15.85 -1.21 -18.08
C PHE A 35 -15.32 -0.26 -17.03
N ARG A 36 -15.83 0.97 -17.03
CA ARG A 36 -15.48 1.96 -15.99
C ARG A 36 -16.27 1.69 -14.71
N ARG A 37 -15.59 1.80 -13.56
CA ARG A 37 -16.25 1.70 -12.25
C ARG A 37 -17.15 2.91 -12.03
N ASN A 38 -18.31 2.69 -11.40
CA ASN A 38 -19.19 3.78 -10.99
C ASN A 38 -18.57 4.55 -9.81
N MET A 39 -18.53 5.88 -9.91
CA MET A 39 -17.97 6.81 -8.93
C MET A 39 -19.02 7.81 -8.43
N ASP A 40 -20.32 7.52 -8.57
CA ASP A 40 -21.40 8.40 -8.12
C ASP A 40 -21.41 8.59 -6.59
N GLU A 41 -21.17 7.52 -5.84
CA GLU A 41 -21.17 7.52 -4.39
C GLU A 41 -19.81 7.95 -3.79
N ARG A 42 -19.86 8.64 -2.63
CA ARG A 42 -18.65 9.08 -1.93
C ARG A 42 -17.74 7.91 -1.53
N PHE A 43 -18.33 6.81 -1.04
CA PHE A 43 -17.56 5.63 -0.65
C PHE A 43 -16.81 5.03 -1.85
N SER A 44 -17.50 4.88 -2.98
CA SER A 44 -16.92 4.38 -4.23
C SER A 44 -15.75 5.24 -4.72
N ARG A 45 -15.83 6.56 -4.60
CA ARG A 45 -14.71 7.48 -4.93
C ARG A 45 -13.50 7.29 -4.02
N VAL A 46 -13.72 7.16 -2.71
CA VAL A 46 -12.63 6.95 -1.75
C VAL A 46 -11.93 5.62 -2.01
N MET A 47 -12.70 4.56 -2.27
CA MET A 47 -12.15 3.24 -2.60
C MET A 47 -11.39 3.24 -3.93
N TYR A 48 -11.90 3.96 -4.94
CA TYR A 48 -11.18 4.13 -6.21
C TYR A 48 -9.80 4.79 -6.01
N GLN A 49 -9.73 5.84 -5.18
CA GLN A 49 -8.45 6.49 -4.86
C GLN A 49 -7.53 5.60 -4.03
N ARG A 50 -8.09 4.81 -3.09
CA ARG A 50 -7.32 3.84 -2.31
C ARG A 50 -6.65 2.83 -3.23
N ASP A 51 -7.41 2.23 -4.14
CA ASP A 51 -6.90 1.24 -5.07
C ASP A 51 -5.80 1.87 -5.96
N PHE A 52 -5.99 3.13 -6.41
CA PHE A 52 -4.95 3.87 -7.14
C PHE A 52 -3.65 4.07 -6.34
N ARG A 53 -3.72 4.27 -5.02
CA ARG A 53 -2.53 4.44 -4.18
C ARG A 53 -1.79 3.13 -3.92
N LEU A 54 -2.48 2.00 -3.92
CA LEU A 54 -1.89 0.69 -3.68
C LEU A 54 -1.20 0.15 -4.94
N THR A 55 -1.88 0.20 -6.10
CA THR A 55 -1.42 -0.48 -7.31
C THR A 55 -1.05 0.43 -8.47
N ASN A 56 -1.30 1.74 -8.35
CA ASN A 56 -1.29 2.70 -9.48
C ASN A 56 -2.30 2.39 -10.60
N ASN A 57 -3.08 1.30 -10.50
CA ASN A 57 -4.16 0.97 -11.43
C ASN A 57 -5.39 0.42 -10.67
N PRO A 58 -6.52 1.15 -10.61
CA PRO A 58 -7.69 0.80 -9.81
C PRO A 58 -8.49 -0.40 -10.34
N TYR A 59 -8.08 -0.96 -11.48
CA TYR A 59 -8.65 -2.18 -12.07
C TYR A 59 -7.76 -3.41 -11.87
N GLN A 60 -6.56 -3.24 -11.34
CA GLN A 60 -5.72 -4.32 -10.85
C GLN A 60 -6.09 -4.59 -9.38
N MET A 61 -6.56 -5.80 -9.10
CA MET A 61 -6.96 -6.18 -7.74
C MET A 61 -5.78 -6.72 -6.96
N ASN A 62 -5.61 -6.24 -5.73
CA ASN A 62 -4.68 -6.81 -4.77
C ASN A 62 -5.31 -8.01 -4.09
N GLY A 63 -4.71 -9.18 -4.31
CA GLY A 63 -5.10 -10.42 -3.68
C GLY A 63 -4.52 -10.55 -2.27
N LEU A 64 -4.70 -11.73 -1.68
CA LEU A 64 -4.11 -12.11 -0.39
C LEU A 64 -2.58 -12.26 -0.49
N GLU A 65 -2.05 -12.42 -1.70
CA GLU A 65 -0.62 -12.58 -2.00
C GLU A 65 0.20 -11.33 -1.66
N GLU A 66 -0.43 -10.16 -1.54
CA GLU A 66 0.25 -8.90 -1.23
C GLU A 66 0.32 -8.62 0.28
N ILE A 67 -0.26 -9.52 1.10
CA ILE A 67 -0.18 -9.41 2.55
C ILE A 67 1.10 -10.12 3.00
N PRO A 68 2.02 -9.43 3.69
CA PRO A 68 3.23 -10.06 4.20
C PRO A 68 2.87 -11.17 5.19
N GLU A 69 3.51 -12.33 5.02
CA GLU A 69 3.32 -13.47 5.91
C GLU A 69 3.88 -13.16 7.31
N GLU A 70 3.41 -13.88 8.34
CA GLU A 70 3.82 -13.64 9.73
C GLU A 70 5.33 -13.79 9.96
N GLU A 71 6.04 -14.49 9.07
CA GLU A 71 7.50 -14.65 9.14
C GLU A 71 8.24 -13.38 8.69
N GLU A 72 7.75 -12.69 7.65
CA GLU A 72 8.35 -11.43 7.15
C GLU A 72 8.11 -10.26 8.12
N LYS A 73 6.96 -10.24 8.81
CA LYS A 73 6.66 -9.20 9.81
C LYS A 73 7.64 -9.18 10.98
N LYS A 74 8.16 -10.34 11.38
CA LYS A 74 9.16 -10.42 12.46
C LYS A 74 10.46 -9.75 12.05
N GLU A 75 10.84 -9.84 10.77
CA GLU A 75 12.07 -9.21 10.26
C GLU A 75 11.92 -7.69 10.13
N GLU A 76 10.75 -7.19 9.74
CA GLU A 76 10.46 -5.74 9.65
C GLU A 76 10.30 -5.09 11.04
N GLU A 77 9.58 -5.73 11.98
CA GLU A 77 9.45 -5.23 13.36
C GLU A 77 10.81 -5.16 14.08
N GLN A 78 11.75 -6.03 13.72
CA GLN A 78 13.10 -6.07 14.29
C GLN A 78 14.02 -5.00 13.69
N GLN A 79 13.75 -4.54 12.46
CA GLN A 79 14.48 -3.44 11.82
C GLN A 79 13.99 -2.06 12.28
N ASP A 80 12.68 -1.90 12.51
CA ASP A 80 12.11 -0.64 13.00
C ASP A 80 12.35 -0.40 14.50
N PHE A 81 12.75 -1.43 15.24
CA PHE A 81 13.24 -1.35 16.62
C PHE A 81 14.76 -1.53 16.76
N ASP A 82 15.55 -1.18 15.73
CA ASP A 82 16.91 -0.72 16.01
C ASP A 82 16.80 0.69 16.62
N VAL A 83 16.32 0.72 17.88
CA VAL A 83 16.65 1.78 18.84
C VAL A 83 18.15 1.71 18.91
N GLY A 84 18.81 2.42 17.99
CA GLY A 84 20.24 2.51 17.92
C GLY A 84 20.69 2.78 19.34
N ASP A 85 21.34 1.78 19.93
CA ASP A 85 21.91 1.88 21.26
C ASP A 85 22.91 3.04 21.17
N ASP A 86 22.45 4.25 21.52
CA ASP A 86 23.27 5.46 21.46
C ASP A 86 24.59 5.11 22.14
N PRO A 87 25.74 5.13 21.43
CA PRO A 87 26.98 4.55 21.94
C PRO A 87 27.46 5.21 23.24
N GLU A 88 26.96 6.40 23.56
CA GLU A 88 27.15 7.06 24.86
C GLU A 88 26.39 6.41 26.02
N LEU A 89 25.16 5.93 25.80
CA LEU A 89 24.33 5.31 26.84
C LEU A 89 24.94 3.98 27.31
N LEU A 90 25.51 3.20 26.38
CA LEU A 90 26.28 2.00 26.70
C LEU A 90 27.55 2.30 27.50
N LYS A 91 28.27 3.39 27.15
CA LYS A 91 29.44 3.84 27.92
C LYS A 91 29.06 4.30 29.33
N LYS A 92 27.95 5.03 29.48
CA LYS A 92 27.41 5.45 30.79
C LYS A 92 27.04 4.25 31.65
N ARG A 93 26.29 3.28 31.12
CA ARG A 93 25.91 2.06 31.86
C ARG A 93 27.13 1.25 32.30
N LYS A 94 28.13 1.07 31.42
CA LYS A 94 29.39 0.38 31.76
C LYS A 94 30.22 1.14 32.81
N ALA A 95 30.23 2.47 32.75
CA ALA A 95 30.90 3.29 33.75
C ALA A 95 30.21 3.21 35.12
N GLU A 96 28.87 3.26 35.15
CA GLU A 96 28.06 3.15 36.34
C GLU A 96 28.17 1.77 37.00
N GLU A 97 28.16 0.69 36.21
CA GLU A 97 28.37 -0.67 36.71
C GLU A 97 29.78 -0.85 37.30
N LYS A 98 30.80 -0.23 36.68
CA LYS A 98 32.17 -0.22 37.21
C LYS A 98 32.28 0.57 38.51
N GLN A 99 31.52 1.66 38.66
CA GLN A 99 31.46 2.42 39.91
C GLN A 99 30.78 1.62 41.02
N ARG A 100 29.65 0.95 40.71
CA ARG A 100 28.97 0.05 41.65
C ARG A 100 29.86 -1.08 42.14
N LYS A 101 30.56 -1.77 41.25
CA LYS A 101 31.53 -2.82 41.62
C LYS A 101 32.69 -2.29 42.47
N LYS A 102 33.18 -1.07 42.20
CA LYS A 102 34.20 -0.42 43.03
C LYS A 102 33.67 -0.06 44.41
N GLU A 103 32.44 0.41 44.51
CA GLU A 103 31.82 0.77 45.78
C GLU A 103 31.53 -0.48 46.61
N GLU A 104 31.02 -1.55 46.01
CA GLU A 104 30.86 -2.85 46.68
C GLU A 104 32.19 -3.45 47.13
N ALA A 105 33.25 -3.35 46.31
CA ALA A 105 34.57 -3.79 46.71
C ALA A 105 35.14 -2.95 47.88
N LYS A 106 34.85 -1.64 47.92
CA LYS A 106 35.18 -0.77 49.05
C LYS A 106 34.36 -1.11 50.30
N ARG A 107 33.06 -1.37 50.16
CA ARG A 107 32.19 -1.80 51.28
C ARG A 107 32.63 -3.15 51.83
N LYS A 108 33.00 -4.11 50.98
CA LYS A 108 33.55 -5.41 51.40
C LYS A 108 34.92 -5.29 52.06
N LYS A 109 35.77 -4.36 51.63
CA LYS A 109 37.04 -4.04 52.30
C LYS A 109 36.86 -3.30 53.63
N ALA A 110 35.82 -2.48 53.77
CA ALA A 110 35.52 -1.77 55.01
C ALA A 110 34.77 -2.64 56.04
N ALA A 111 34.11 -3.71 55.58
CA ALA A 111 33.40 -4.69 56.43
C ALA A 111 34.24 -5.94 56.76
N GLY A 112 35.54 -5.91 56.47
CA GLY A 112 36.43 -7.06 56.57
C GLY A 112 37.85 -6.69 56.98
N GLU A 113 37.97 -6.12 58.19
CA GLU A 113 38.91 -6.51 59.24
C GLU A 113 38.18 -6.40 60.58
#